data_AF-A0A6I8VH72-F1
#
_entry.id   AF-A0A6I8VH72-F1
#
_cell.length_a   1.000
_cell.length_b   1.000
_cell.length_c   1.000
_cell.angle_alpha   90.00
_cell.angle_beta   90.00
_cell.angle_gamma   90.00
#
_symmetry.space_group_name_H-M   'P 1'
#
loop_
_entity.id
_entity.type
_entity.pdbx_description
1 polymer ?
#
loop_
_entity_poly.entity_id
_entity_poly.type
_entity_poly.pdbx_seq_one_letter_code
_entity_poly.pdbx_strand_id
1 'polypeptide(L)'
;MARPTPTPPLRAPQSLALLRARDQCSAHLSHAQRMRMDRMQYENLPHVQRYVHCFWSRLQLWHDGTGFDALGIVHSFGGPRRLNVEQALPAINGCNAKARRVSHGVSDWCYRAFACVLKTPVGDWYRRHMADVINGNA
;
A
#
# COMPACT_ATOMS: atom_id res chain seq x y z
N MET A 1 13.95 13.16 40.65
CA MET A 1 14.41 12.29 39.54
C MET A 1 13.25 12.10 38.57
N ALA A 2 13.25 12.80 37.44
CA ALA A 2 12.20 12.62 36.43
C ALA A 2 12.56 11.42 35.53
N ARG A 3 11.66 10.43 35.44
CA ARG A 3 11.80 9.34 34.46
C ARG A 3 11.66 9.91 33.05
N PRO A 4 12.50 9.53 32.08
CA PRO A 4 12.27 9.88 30.69
C PRO A 4 10.98 9.17 30.24
N THR A 5 9.96 9.96 29.87
CA THR A 5 8.78 9.46 29.18
C THR A 5 9.21 8.90 27.82
N PRO A 6 8.80 7.68 27.44
CA PRO A 6 9.08 7.16 26.11
C PRO A 6 8.31 8.03 25.12
N THR A 7 9.05 8.78 24.30
CA THR A 7 8.49 9.50 23.16
C THR A 7 7.85 8.46 22.24
N PRO A 8 6.55 8.56 21.90
CA PRO A 8 5.97 7.63 20.94
C PRO A 8 6.71 7.80 19.61
N PRO A 9 7.10 6.72 18.93
CA PRO A 9 7.83 6.84 17.69
C PRO A 9 6.95 7.57 16.68
N LEU A 10 7.53 8.53 15.95
CA LEU A 10 6.92 9.26 14.83
C LEU A 10 6.31 8.33 13.73
N ARG A 11 6.54 7.02 13.82
CA ARG A 11 6.02 5.94 12.97
C ARG A 11 4.61 5.47 13.35
N ALA A 12 4.21 5.64 14.61
CA ALA A 12 2.88 5.25 15.10
C ALA A 12 1.70 5.82 14.29
N PRO A 13 1.74 7.08 13.78
CA PRO A 13 0.63 7.64 12.99
C PRO A 13 0.44 6.93 11.64
N GLN A 14 1.53 6.54 10.97
CA GLN A 14 1.49 5.92 9.64
C GLN A 14 1.09 4.45 9.72
N SER A 15 1.69 3.68 10.63
CA SER A 15 1.28 2.30 10.90
C SER A 15 -0.19 2.23 11.30
N LEU A 16 -0.67 3.18 12.11
CA LEU A 16 -2.08 3.28 12.47
C LEU A 16 -2.97 3.63 11.27
N ALA A 17 -2.54 4.51 10.37
CA ALA A 17 -3.27 4.82 9.14
C ALA A 17 -3.41 3.58 8.23
N LEU A 18 -2.34 2.80 8.09
CA LEU A 18 -2.34 1.54 7.35
C LEU A 18 -3.32 0.52 7.96
N LEU A 19 -3.27 0.33 9.28
CA LEU A 19 -4.18 -0.58 9.98
C LEU A 19 -5.64 -0.13 9.86
N ARG A 20 -5.92 1.16 10.00
CA ARG A 20 -7.27 1.72 9.83
C ARG A 20 -7.79 1.54 8.40
N ALA A 21 -6.98 1.84 7.40
CA ALA A 21 -7.35 1.65 5.99
C ALA A 21 -7.63 0.17 5.70
N ARG A 22 -6.77 -0.73 6.20
CA ARG A 22 -6.99 -2.18 6.12
C ARG A 22 -8.32 -2.56 6.74
N ASP A 23 -8.61 -2.10 7.95
CA ASP A 23 -9.81 -2.50 8.67
C ASP A 23 -11.09 -2.04 7.98
N GLN A 24 -11.12 -0.77 7.56
CA GLN A 24 -12.26 -0.19 6.85
C GLN A 24 -12.50 -0.85 5.50
N CYS A 25 -11.44 -1.11 4.72
CA CYS A 25 -11.55 -1.65 3.38
C CYS A 25 -11.81 -3.16 3.33
N SER A 26 -11.56 -3.87 4.43
CA SER A 26 -11.84 -5.31 4.55
C SER A 26 -13.16 -5.63 5.24
N ALA A 27 -13.97 -4.63 5.62
CA ALA A 27 -15.21 -4.83 6.37
C ALA A 27 -16.22 -5.77 5.68
N HIS A 28 -16.21 -5.83 4.34
CA HIS A 28 -17.09 -6.68 3.54
C HIS A 28 -16.44 -8.00 3.09
N LEU A 29 -15.21 -8.27 3.51
CA LEU A 29 -14.50 -9.51 3.18
C LEU A 29 -14.85 -10.59 4.20
N SER A 30 -15.01 -11.83 3.74
CA SER A 30 -15.01 -12.99 4.63
C SER A 30 -13.69 -13.09 5.39
N HIS A 31 -13.70 -13.77 6.53
CA HIS A 31 -12.50 -14.03 7.32
C HIS A 31 -11.37 -14.66 6.47
N ALA A 32 -11.69 -15.66 5.64
CA ALA A 32 -10.72 -16.31 4.76
C ALA A 32 -10.12 -15.34 3.72
N GLN A 33 -10.93 -14.47 3.12
CA GLN A 33 -10.44 -13.45 2.18
C GLN A 33 -9.53 -12.43 2.88
N ARG A 34 -9.90 -11.99 4.08
CA ARG A 34 -9.10 -11.06 4.89
C ARG A 34 -7.73 -11.66 5.23
N MET A 35 -7.72 -12.91 5.69
CA MET A 35 -6.49 -13.65 5.99
C MET A 35 -5.57 -13.78 4.77
N ARG A 36 -6.12 -13.97 3.56
CA ARG A 36 -5.32 -13.95 2.32
C ARG A 36 -4.70 -12.58 2.05
N MET A 37 -5.45 -11.49 2.25
CA MET A 37 -4.92 -10.12 2.11
C MET A 37 -3.80 -9.85 3.12
N ASP A 38 -3.98 -10.25 4.39
CA ASP A 38 -2.96 -10.12 5.44
C ASP A 38 -1.67 -10.90 5.12
N ARG A 39 -1.80 -12.01 4.38
CA ARG A 39 -0.68 -12.81 3.85
C ARG A 39 -0.12 -12.28 2.53
N MET A 40 -0.51 -11.09 2.10
CA MET A 40 -0.09 -10.44 0.85
C MET A 40 -0.47 -11.22 -0.42
N GLN A 41 -1.54 -12.02 -0.37
CA GLN A 41 -2.01 -12.83 -1.51
C GLN A 41 -3.08 -12.09 -2.31
N TYR A 42 -2.66 -11.29 -3.28
CA TYR A 42 -3.54 -10.40 -4.07
C TYR A 42 -3.94 -11.00 -5.42
N GLU A 43 -4.76 -12.05 -5.41
CA GLU A 43 -5.32 -12.67 -6.63
C GLU A 43 -6.16 -11.69 -7.45
N ASN A 44 -6.24 -11.89 -8.77
CA ASN A 44 -7.01 -11.02 -9.66
C ASN A 44 -8.51 -11.33 -9.60
N LEU A 45 -9.14 -10.94 -8.49
CA LEU A 45 -10.55 -11.17 -8.21
C LEU A 45 -11.27 -9.84 -7.92
N PRO A 46 -12.57 -9.69 -8.25
CA PRO A 46 -13.28 -8.42 -8.08
C PRO A 46 -13.24 -7.84 -6.66
N HIS A 47 -13.28 -8.70 -5.62
CA HIS A 47 -13.20 -8.25 -4.23
C HIS A 47 -11.79 -7.75 -3.84
N VAL A 48 -10.75 -8.33 -4.43
CA VAL A 48 -9.36 -7.87 -4.25
C VAL A 48 -9.16 -6.53 -4.93
N GLN A 49 -9.68 -6.36 -6.15
CA GLN A 49 -9.60 -5.08 -6.87
C GLN A 49 -10.25 -3.95 -6.08
N ARG A 50 -11.47 -4.20 -5.54
CA ARG A 50 -12.16 -3.24 -4.66
C ARG A 50 -11.39 -2.97 -3.37
N TYR A 51 -10.84 -4.00 -2.73
CA TYR A 51 -10.02 -3.84 -1.53
C TYR A 51 -8.80 -2.96 -1.79
N VAL A 52 -8.01 -3.26 -2.84
CA VAL A 52 -6.80 -2.51 -3.20
C VAL A 52 -7.15 -1.06 -3.52
N HIS A 53 -8.18 -0.82 -4.33
CA HIS A 53 -8.63 0.53 -4.66
C HIS A 53 -9.07 1.32 -3.41
N CYS A 54 -9.87 0.71 -2.54
CA CYS A 54 -10.28 1.33 -1.28
C CYS A 54 -9.07 1.65 -0.40
N PHE A 55 -8.17 0.68 -0.21
CA PHE A 55 -7.02 0.80 0.69
C PHE A 55 -6.13 1.97 0.31
N TRP A 56 -5.73 2.04 -0.97
CA TRP A 56 -4.85 3.10 -1.45
C TRP A 56 -5.53 4.46 -1.55
N SER A 57 -6.84 4.49 -1.82
CA SER A 57 -7.62 5.74 -1.80
C SER A 57 -7.76 6.30 -0.39
N ARG A 58 -7.97 5.44 0.63
CA ARG A 58 -8.04 5.86 2.04
C ARG A 58 -6.72 6.43 2.55
N LEU A 59 -5.60 5.94 2.01
CA LEU A 59 -4.28 6.48 2.30
C LEU A 59 -3.96 7.77 1.53
N GLN A 60 -4.85 8.19 0.61
CA GLN A 60 -4.62 9.33 -0.29
C GLN A 60 -3.37 9.16 -1.17
N LEU A 61 -3.07 7.91 -1.54
CA LEU A 61 -1.92 7.56 -2.38
C LEU A 61 -2.33 6.98 -3.73
N TRP A 62 -3.64 6.88 -3.97
CA TRP A 62 -4.24 6.60 -5.26
C TRP A 62 -5.25 7.69 -5.60
N HIS A 63 -5.24 8.13 -6.85
CA HIS A 63 -6.22 9.07 -7.40
C HIS A 63 -6.79 8.53 -8.71
N ASP A 64 -8.12 8.55 -8.85
CA ASP A 64 -8.83 7.93 -9.98
C ASP A 64 -8.53 8.58 -11.35
N GLY A 65 -7.96 9.78 -11.34
CA GLY A 65 -7.51 10.50 -12.54
C GLY A 65 -6.04 10.27 -12.90
N THR A 66 -5.17 10.04 -11.93
CA THR A 66 -3.70 10.10 -12.12
C THR A 66 -2.95 8.83 -11.67
N GLY A 67 -3.61 7.94 -10.95
CA GLY A 67 -3.06 6.67 -10.48
C GLY A 67 -2.37 6.79 -9.13
N PHE A 68 -1.35 5.96 -8.90
CA PHE A 68 -0.55 6.03 -7.68
C PHE A 68 0.27 7.32 -7.59
N ASP A 69 0.18 8.03 -6.47
CA ASP A 69 1.09 9.12 -6.13
C ASP A 69 2.45 8.55 -5.72
N ALA A 70 3.34 8.42 -6.70
CA ALA A 70 4.64 7.82 -6.52
C ALA A 70 5.52 8.59 -5.51
N LEU A 71 5.46 9.94 -5.53
CA LEU A 71 6.18 10.77 -4.57
C LEU A 71 5.59 10.60 -3.17
N GLY A 72 4.26 10.67 -3.06
CA GLY A 72 3.55 10.42 -1.80
C GLY A 72 3.88 9.07 -1.20
N ILE A 73 3.96 8.00 -1.99
CA ILE A 73 4.35 6.66 -1.54
C ILE A 73 5.79 6.66 -0.99
N VAL A 74 6.74 7.23 -1.73
CA VAL A 74 8.15 7.30 -1.32
C VAL A 74 8.34 8.15 -0.05
N HIS A 75 7.61 9.25 0.07
CA HIS A 75 7.65 10.12 1.25
C HIS A 75 6.99 9.47 2.46
N SER A 76 5.76 8.96 2.27
CA SER A 76 4.94 8.34 3.31
C SER A 76 5.63 7.13 3.88
N PHE A 77 6.25 6.31 3.04
CA PHE A 77 6.77 5.04 3.51
C PHE A 77 8.28 4.90 3.48
N GLY A 78 8.99 5.99 3.28
CA GLY A 78 10.41 5.90 3.17
C GLY A 78 11.13 5.32 4.42
N GLY A 79 11.42 6.00 5.53
CA GLY A 79 12.50 5.63 6.48
C GLY A 79 14.00 5.67 6.01
N PRO A 80 15.02 5.95 6.86
CA PRO A 80 16.44 6.14 6.46
C PRO A 80 17.17 4.95 5.78
N ARG A 81 16.53 3.78 5.65
CA ARG A 81 17.01 2.60 4.89
C ARG A 81 16.20 2.44 3.58
N ARG A 82 15.92 3.59 2.96
CA ARG A 82 14.73 3.94 2.17
C ARG A 82 14.65 3.19 0.84
N LEU A 83 13.40 2.93 0.42
CA LEU A 83 13.03 2.65 -0.97
C LEU A 83 13.76 3.64 -1.89
N ASN A 84 14.62 3.15 -2.80
CA ASN A 84 15.44 4.01 -3.64
C ASN A 84 14.52 4.87 -4.52
N VAL A 85 14.50 6.18 -4.26
CA VAL A 85 13.60 7.15 -4.92
C VAL A 85 13.77 7.13 -6.44
N GLU A 86 15.01 7.08 -6.92
CA GLU A 86 15.35 7.05 -8.34
C GLU A 86 14.84 5.80 -9.04
N GLN A 87 14.72 4.69 -8.32
CA GLN A 87 14.16 3.45 -8.85
C GLN A 87 12.64 3.37 -8.66
N ALA A 88 12.14 3.89 -7.54
CA ALA A 88 10.74 3.78 -7.13
C ALA A 88 9.81 4.62 -8.00
N LEU A 89 10.16 5.89 -8.21
CA LEU A 89 9.36 6.81 -9.00
C LEU A 89 9.09 6.31 -10.43
N PRO A 90 10.12 5.96 -11.24
CA PRO A 90 9.88 5.47 -12.59
C PRO A 90 9.18 4.11 -12.59
N ALA A 91 9.43 3.23 -11.61
CA ALA A 91 8.73 1.95 -11.50
C ALA A 91 7.22 2.13 -11.28
N ILE A 92 6.82 2.98 -10.32
CA ILE A 92 5.41 3.24 -10.02
C ILE A 92 4.73 3.94 -11.20
N ASN A 93 5.36 5.01 -11.73
CA ASN A 93 4.79 5.76 -12.85
C ASN A 93 4.67 4.91 -14.13
N GLY A 94 5.67 4.07 -14.40
CA GLY A 94 5.61 3.10 -15.50
C GLY A 94 4.46 2.11 -15.35
N CYS A 95 4.22 1.61 -14.13
CA CYS A 95 3.10 0.73 -13.83
C CYS A 95 1.74 1.43 -13.98
N ASN A 96 1.59 2.67 -13.51
CA ASN A 96 0.39 3.48 -13.75
C ASN A 96 0.06 3.57 -15.24
N ALA A 97 1.03 4.00 -16.05
CA ALA A 97 0.88 4.21 -17.48
C ALA A 97 0.56 2.91 -18.23
N LYS A 98 1.28 1.82 -17.93
CA LYS A 98 1.07 0.51 -18.54
C LYS A 98 -0.32 -0.03 -18.22
N ALA A 99 -0.72 0.02 -16.95
CA ALA A 99 -2.01 -0.49 -16.51
C ALA A 99 -3.17 0.33 -17.11
N ARG A 100 -3.06 1.66 -17.20
CA ARG A 100 -4.13 2.54 -17.70
C ARG A 100 -4.59 2.13 -19.11
N ARG A 101 -3.66 1.70 -19.97
CA ARG A 101 -3.94 1.33 -21.36
C ARG A 101 -4.77 0.06 -21.53
N VAL A 102 -4.79 -0.82 -20.52
CA VAL A 102 -5.35 -2.18 -20.60
C VAL A 102 -6.45 -2.43 -19.57
N SER A 103 -6.94 -1.39 -18.90
CA SER A 103 -7.90 -1.50 -17.81
C SER A 103 -9.30 -1.11 -18.26
N HIS A 104 -10.32 -1.76 -17.70
CA HIS A 104 -11.74 -1.54 -18.04
C HIS A 104 -12.52 -0.78 -16.96
N GLY A 105 -11.82 -0.07 -16.07
CA GLY A 105 -12.40 0.72 -14.99
C GLY A 105 -11.35 1.18 -13.99
N VAL A 106 -11.74 2.04 -13.05
CA VAL A 106 -10.83 2.63 -12.06
C VAL A 106 -10.27 1.59 -11.10
N SER A 107 -11.12 0.72 -10.53
CA SER A 107 -10.65 -0.33 -9.59
C SER A 107 -9.77 -1.37 -10.29
N ASP A 108 -10.07 -1.71 -11.53
CA ASP A 108 -9.24 -2.58 -12.36
C ASP A 108 -7.89 -1.92 -12.68
N TRP A 109 -7.88 -0.62 -12.98
CA TRP A 109 -6.65 0.15 -13.18
C TRP A 109 -5.77 0.18 -11.93
N CYS A 110 -6.36 0.50 -10.78
CA CYS A 110 -5.68 0.49 -9.50
C CYS A 110 -5.05 -0.87 -9.20
N TYR A 111 -5.83 -1.94 -9.36
CA TYR A 111 -5.36 -3.29 -9.14
C TYR A 111 -4.22 -3.68 -10.10
N ARG A 112 -4.34 -3.41 -11.40
CA ARG A 112 -3.31 -3.76 -12.39
C ARG A 112 -2.03 -2.97 -12.18
N ALA A 113 -2.14 -1.69 -11.84
CA ALA A 113 -0.98 -0.88 -11.47
C ALA A 113 -0.31 -1.44 -10.21
N PHE A 114 -1.09 -1.79 -9.19
CA PHE A 114 -0.59 -2.37 -7.95
C PHE A 114 0.10 -3.71 -8.18
N ALA A 115 -0.52 -4.62 -8.93
CA ALA A 115 0.04 -5.92 -9.29
C ALA A 115 1.34 -5.77 -10.12
N CYS A 116 1.44 -4.72 -10.93
CA CYS A 116 2.68 -4.36 -11.62
C CYS A 116 3.77 -3.91 -10.63
N VAL A 117 3.45 -2.98 -9.71
CA VAL A 117 4.38 -2.49 -8.68
C VAL A 117 4.87 -3.62 -7.78
N LEU A 118 4.02 -4.60 -7.45
CA LEU A 118 4.37 -5.77 -6.64
C LEU A 118 5.47 -6.66 -7.26
N LYS A 119 5.74 -6.52 -8.57
CA LYS A 119 6.80 -7.23 -9.30
C LYS A 119 8.12 -6.46 -9.37
N THR A 120 8.20 -5.30 -8.72
CA THR A 120 9.38 -4.44 -8.66
C THR A 120 9.98 -4.45 -7.25
N PRO A 121 11.18 -3.90 -7.03
CA PRO A 121 11.75 -3.74 -5.69
C PRO A 121 10.85 -2.95 -4.72
N VAL A 122 9.97 -2.07 -5.24
CA VAL A 122 8.95 -1.37 -4.46
C VAL A 122 7.98 -2.37 -3.82
N GLY A 123 7.62 -3.43 -4.55
CA GLY A 123 6.77 -4.52 -4.07
C GLY A 123 7.40 -5.33 -2.93
N ASP A 124 8.70 -5.62 -3.02
CA ASP A 124 9.44 -6.34 -1.97
C ASP A 124 9.55 -5.53 -0.69
N TRP A 125 9.77 -4.22 -0.83
CA TRP A 125 9.71 -3.30 0.29
C TRP A 125 8.28 -3.29 0.90
N TYR A 126 7.24 -3.16 0.07
CA TYR A 126 5.85 -3.07 0.55
C TYR A 126 5.44 -4.30 1.37
N ARG A 127 5.77 -5.51 0.87
CA ARG A 127 5.50 -6.77 1.57
C ARG A 127 6.17 -6.81 2.96
N ARG A 128 7.45 -6.42 3.04
CA ARG A 128 8.18 -6.38 4.32
C ARG A 128 7.59 -5.36 5.28
N HIS A 129 7.35 -4.14 4.80
CA HIS A 129 6.81 -3.07 5.64
C HIS A 129 5.43 -3.42 6.19
N MET A 130 4.53 -3.93 5.34
CA MET A 130 3.21 -4.34 5.80
C MET A 130 3.26 -5.53 6.75
N ALA A 131 4.19 -6.48 6.56
CA ALA A 131 4.40 -7.57 7.53
C ALA A 131 4.84 -7.03 8.89
N ASP A 132 5.75 -6.04 8.91
CA ASP A 132 6.17 -5.38 10.16
C ASP A 132 5.00 -4.67 10.83
N VAL A 133 4.18 -3.93 10.06
CA VAL A 133 3.00 -3.22 10.59
C VAL A 133 1.97 -4.19 11.17
N ILE A 134 1.66 -5.28 10.47
CA ILE A 134 0.67 -6.27 10.91
C ILE A 134 1.14 -7.02 12.17
N ASN A 135 2.44 -7.33 12.25
CA ASN A 135 3.03 -8.03 13.40
C ASN A 135 3.38 -7.12 14.58
N GLY A 136 3.21 -5.79 14.44
CA GLY A 136 3.54 -4.82 15.50
C GLY A 136 5.02 -4.49 15.63
N ASN A 137 5.82 -4.73 14.59
CA ASN A 137 7.28 -4.53 14.54
C ASN A 137 7.72 -3.19 13.90
N ALA A 138 6.78 -2.36 13.44
CA ALA A 138 7.04 -1.16 12.62
C ALA A 138 7.43 0.11 13.41
#